data_AF-A0A8B8FDL6-F1
#
_entry.id   AF-A0A8B8FDL6-F1
#
_cell.length_a   1.000
_cell.length_b   1.000
_cell.length_c   1.000
_cell.angle_alpha   90.00
_cell.angle_beta   90.00
_cell.angle_gamma   90.00
#
_symmetry.space_group_name_H-M   'P 1'
#
loop_
_entity.id
_entity.type
_entity.pdbx_description
1 polymer ?
#
loop_
_entity_poly.entity_id
_entity_poly.type
_entity_poly.pdbx_seq_one_letter_code
_entity_poly.pdbx_strand_id
1 'polypeptide(L)'
;MDRSQLCGCKGVRTCFVCEKEFNLTPTVDPTSLKKSSTASYCSYCNLLWSGWDANEYKNHPNHTGISYKLDGILVENEFITEEEETILIKNLDSIPWDVSQSGRRKQNFGPKCNFKKRRISIGNFNGFPLSTKFVQDRFEQIPILENYFTIEQCSLEYRPESGSSIDPHVDDCWIWGERIVTLSLLSDTVLTLTPHHIKYRNQYNIDYIPNIDCLPIPVNKANYPVDVVRILMPRRSLLVLYNKPRYLWEHCILREDIQERRVCIAYREFTPPYLKEGEHYITGCDILQKAKCFW
;
A
#
# COMPACT_ATOMS: atom_id res chain seq x y z
N MET A 1 -5.53 -23.21 12.71
CA MET A 1 -4.51 -24.11 12.16
C MET A 1 -3.21 -23.33 12.05
N ASP A 2 -2.16 -23.77 12.74
CA ASP A 2 -0.83 -23.18 12.59
C ASP A 2 -0.22 -23.65 11.26
N ARG A 3 0.26 -22.71 10.46
CA ARG A 3 0.84 -22.94 9.12
C ARG A 3 2.28 -22.43 9.03
N SER A 4 2.85 -21.98 10.15
CA SER A 4 4.12 -21.25 10.22
C SER A 4 5.32 -22.02 9.68
N GLN A 5 5.28 -23.35 9.71
CA GLN A 5 6.33 -24.21 9.16
C GLN A 5 6.31 -24.32 7.63
N LEU A 6 5.18 -23.98 6.98
CA LEU A 6 4.99 -24.11 5.54
C LEU A 6 4.96 -22.75 4.82
N CYS A 7 4.40 -21.72 5.46
CA CYS A 7 4.30 -20.38 4.88
C CYS A 7 4.05 -19.31 5.96
N GLY A 8 4.13 -18.04 5.57
CA GLY A 8 3.87 -16.91 6.48
C GLY A 8 2.39 -16.53 6.66
N CYS A 9 1.46 -17.26 6.04
CA CYS A 9 0.03 -16.91 6.04
C CYS A 9 -0.61 -17.05 7.44
N LYS A 10 -1.40 -16.05 7.85
CA LYS A 10 -2.12 -16.02 9.14
C LYS A 10 -3.59 -15.68 8.95
N GLY A 11 -4.46 -16.24 9.79
CA GLY A 11 -5.90 -16.03 9.71
C GLY A 11 -6.47 -16.47 8.35
N VAL A 12 -7.33 -15.64 7.77
CA VAL A 12 -8.03 -15.89 6.49
C VAL A 12 -7.13 -15.84 5.25
N ARG A 13 -5.91 -15.31 5.39
CA ARG A 13 -4.99 -15.08 4.26
C ARG A 13 -4.44 -16.41 3.74
N THR A 14 -4.28 -16.51 2.42
CA THR A 14 -3.84 -17.75 1.74
C THR A 14 -2.79 -17.49 0.66
N CYS A 15 -1.93 -18.48 0.45
CA CYS A 15 -1.03 -18.63 -0.70
C CYS A 15 -1.27 -20.01 -1.33
N PHE A 16 -0.66 -20.34 -2.47
CA PHE A 16 -0.92 -21.64 -3.10
C PHE A 16 -0.60 -22.85 -2.23
N VAL A 17 0.40 -22.77 -1.35
CA VAL A 17 0.66 -23.84 -0.36
C VAL A 17 -0.54 -24.01 0.59
N CYS A 18 -1.18 -22.91 1.01
CA CYS A 18 -2.35 -23.00 1.88
C CYS A 18 -3.54 -23.68 1.19
N GLU A 19 -3.72 -23.43 -0.09
CA GLU A 19 -4.86 -23.92 -0.87
C GLU A 19 -4.69 -25.39 -1.18
N LYS A 20 -3.48 -25.79 -1.55
CA LYS A 20 -3.12 -27.18 -1.81
C LYS A 20 -3.17 -28.04 -0.54
N GLU A 21 -2.51 -27.61 0.53
CA GLU A 21 -2.30 -28.46 1.72
C GLU A 21 -3.46 -28.41 2.72
N PHE A 22 -4.27 -27.33 2.70
CA PHE A 22 -5.35 -27.13 3.67
C PHE A 22 -6.72 -26.87 3.04
N ASN A 23 -6.84 -26.98 1.71
CA ASN A 23 -8.09 -26.75 0.96
C ASN A 23 -8.76 -25.41 1.29
N LEU A 24 -7.94 -24.38 1.54
CA LEU A 24 -8.40 -23.02 1.78
C LEU A 24 -8.64 -22.29 0.46
N THR A 25 -9.48 -21.27 0.48
CA THR A 25 -9.77 -20.42 -0.68
C THR A 25 -9.33 -18.97 -0.42
N PRO A 26 -9.00 -18.19 -1.47
CA PRO A 26 -8.76 -16.76 -1.35
C PRO A 26 -9.95 -16.03 -0.75
N THR A 27 -9.69 -14.95 -0.03
CA THR A 27 -10.74 -14.06 0.51
C THR A 27 -11.41 -13.20 -0.56
N VAL A 28 -10.69 -12.96 -1.67
CA VAL A 28 -11.14 -12.12 -2.78
C VAL A 28 -11.28 -12.97 -4.03
N ASP A 29 -12.46 -12.91 -4.64
CA ASP A 29 -12.74 -13.46 -5.96
C ASP A 29 -12.82 -12.30 -6.98
N PRO A 30 -11.85 -12.19 -7.91
CA PRO A 30 -11.88 -11.19 -8.97
C PRO A 30 -13.15 -11.25 -9.83
N THR A 31 -13.74 -12.43 -10.01
CA THR A 31 -14.98 -12.61 -10.78
C THR A 31 -16.16 -11.90 -10.15
N SER A 32 -16.22 -11.91 -8.81
CA SER A 32 -17.23 -11.19 -8.05
C SER A 32 -17.02 -9.67 -8.13
N LEU A 33 -15.78 -9.20 -8.08
CA LEU A 33 -15.46 -7.77 -8.24
C LEU A 33 -15.81 -7.24 -9.64
N LYS A 34 -15.54 -8.03 -10.69
CA LYS A 34 -15.87 -7.71 -12.08
C LYS A 34 -17.37 -7.53 -12.37
N LYS A 35 -18.24 -8.05 -11.49
CA LYS A 35 -19.71 -7.90 -11.60
C LYS A 35 -20.21 -6.57 -11.01
N SER A 36 -19.41 -5.91 -10.19
CA SER A 36 -19.75 -4.62 -9.60
C SER A 36 -19.49 -3.48 -10.58
N SER A 37 -19.90 -2.25 -10.22
CA SER A 37 -19.51 -1.07 -10.99
C SER A 37 -18.00 -0.84 -10.86
N THR A 38 -17.28 -0.77 -11.98
CA THR A 38 -15.82 -0.75 -12.02
C THR A 38 -15.31 0.47 -12.80
N ALA A 39 -14.18 1.02 -12.38
CA ALA A 39 -13.49 2.05 -13.14
C ALA A 39 -11.97 1.95 -12.98
N SER A 40 -11.25 2.33 -14.03
CA SER A 40 -9.79 2.36 -14.07
C SER A 40 -9.28 3.79 -14.01
N TYR A 41 -8.25 4.02 -13.20
CA TYR A 41 -7.63 5.32 -13.03
C TYR A 41 -6.63 5.61 -14.17
N CYS A 42 -6.80 6.76 -14.83
CA CYS A 42 -5.82 7.31 -15.76
C CYS A 42 -4.96 8.36 -15.05
N SER A 43 -3.66 8.09 -14.93
CA SER A 43 -2.68 8.97 -14.27
C SER A 43 -2.43 10.29 -15.01
N TYR A 44 -2.69 10.35 -16.33
CA TYR A 44 -2.55 11.59 -17.11
C TYR A 44 -3.76 12.53 -16.97
N CYS A 45 -4.97 11.97 -16.91
CA CYS A 45 -6.19 12.77 -16.74
C CYS A 45 -6.49 13.10 -15.27
N ASN A 46 -5.96 12.34 -14.32
CA ASN A 46 -6.42 12.31 -12.92
C ASN A 46 -7.92 12.01 -12.80
N LEU A 47 -8.42 11.08 -13.63
CA LEU A 47 -9.82 10.66 -13.67
C LEU A 47 -9.92 9.13 -13.71
N LEU A 48 -11.02 8.62 -13.17
CA LEU A 48 -11.48 7.25 -13.32
C LEU A 48 -12.32 7.13 -14.59
N TRP A 49 -12.14 6.06 -15.34
CA TRP A 49 -12.91 5.75 -16.54
C TRP A 49 -13.60 4.41 -16.37
N SER A 50 -14.90 4.34 -16.67
CA SER A 50 -15.71 3.14 -16.49
C SER A 50 -15.09 1.91 -17.17
N GLY A 51 -14.90 0.81 -16.44
CA GLY A 51 -14.31 -0.43 -16.93
C GLY A 51 -13.36 -1.11 -15.94
N TRP A 52 -13.01 -2.37 -16.24
CA TRP A 52 -12.09 -3.17 -15.42
C TRP A 52 -10.62 -3.06 -15.84
N ASP A 53 -10.36 -2.79 -17.12
CA ASP A 53 -9.02 -2.85 -17.69
C ASP A 53 -8.16 -1.71 -17.15
N ALA A 54 -7.16 -2.04 -16.34
CA ALA A 54 -6.24 -1.07 -15.76
C ALA A 54 -5.36 -0.37 -16.83
N ASN A 55 -5.33 -0.90 -18.05
CA ASN A 55 -4.65 -0.27 -19.18
C ASN A 55 -5.47 0.84 -19.86
N GLU A 56 -6.63 1.22 -19.32
CA GLU A 56 -7.47 2.30 -19.86
C GLU A 56 -6.70 3.62 -20.06
N TYR A 57 -5.63 3.86 -19.28
CA TYR A 57 -4.74 5.01 -19.47
C TYR A 57 -4.15 5.10 -20.90
N LYS A 58 -4.00 3.98 -21.63
CA LYS A 58 -3.46 3.94 -22.99
C LYS A 58 -4.35 4.65 -24.01
N ASN A 59 -5.62 4.86 -23.69
CA ASN A 59 -6.55 5.60 -24.53
C ASN A 59 -6.39 7.12 -24.39
N HIS A 60 -5.56 7.61 -23.46
CA HIS A 60 -5.33 9.04 -23.26
C HIS A 60 -4.76 9.73 -24.53
N PRO A 61 -5.25 10.93 -24.91
CA PRO A 61 -6.31 11.73 -24.27
C PRO A 61 -7.74 11.40 -24.76
N ASN A 62 -7.90 10.41 -25.65
CA ASN A 62 -9.11 10.10 -26.40
C ASN A 62 -9.95 8.99 -25.75
N HIS A 63 -10.09 9.02 -24.43
CA HIS A 63 -10.91 8.05 -23.71
C HIS A 63 -12.35 8.04 -24.21
N THR A 64 -12.97 6.86 -24.19
CA THR A 64 -14.38 6.68 -24.53
C THR A 64 -15.11 6.13 -23.32
N GLY A 65 -16.18 6.79 -22.86
CA GLY A 65 -17.00 6.28 -21.77
C GLY A 65 -17.32 7.33 -20.71
N ILE A 66 -17.79 6.85 -19.55
CA ILE A 66 -18.15 7.72 -18.43
C ILE A 66 -16.91 7.89 -17.55
N SER A 67 -16.57 9.14 -17.25
CA SER A 67 -15.49 9.47 -16.33
C SER A 67 -16.02 9.87 -14.96
N TYR A 68 -15.27 9.56 -13.92
CA TYR A 68 -15.52 9.98 -12.55
C TYR A 68 -14.25 10.61 -11.96
N LYS A 69 -14.37 11.59 -11.09
CA LYS A 69 -13.22 12.12 -10.33
C LYS A 69 -12.84 11.12 -9.23
N LEU A 70 -11.67 11.12 -8.60
CA LEU A 70 -11.49 10.56 -7.26
C LEU A 70 -10.19 11.14 -6.73
N ASP A 71 -10.32 12.18 -5.91
CA ASP A 71 -9.16 12.86 -5.33
C ASP A 71 -8.46 11.94 -4.33
N GLY A 72 -7.16 12.18 -4.10
CA GLY A 72 -6.37 11.38 -3.15
C GLY A 72 -5.51 10.28 -3.78
N ILE A 73 -5.38 10.27 -5.11
CA ILE A 73 -4.50 9.36 -5.85
C ILE A 73 -3.51 10.20 -6.65
N LEU A 74 -2.23 9.86 -6.56
CA LEU A 74 -1.17 10.35 -7.45
C LEU A 74 -0.35 9.16 -7.93
N VAL A 75 -0.11 9.07 -9.23
CA VAL A 75 0.84 8.12 -9.83
C VAL A 75 1.88 8.92 -10.62
N GLU A 76 3.10 8.97 -10.09
CA GLU A 76 4.25 9.56 -10.77
C GLU A 76 4.96 8.47 -11.60
N ASN A 77 4.83 8.52 -12.92
CA ASN A 77 5.47 7.56 -13.82
C ASN A 77 6.97 7.84 -13.93
N GLU A 78 7.78 6.80 -14.15
CA GLU A 78 9.25 6.93 -14.31
C GLU A 78 9.91 7.75 -13.18
N PHE A 79 9.43 7.56 -11.94
CA PHE A 79 9.95 8.23 -10.74
C PHE A 79 11.41 7.86 -10.44
N ILE A 80 11.83 6.66 -10.86
CA ILE A 80 13.22 6.24 -10.89
C ILE A 80 13.61 5.81 -12.30
N THR A 81 14.91 5.83 -12.61
CA THR A 81 15.43 5.32 -13.88
C THR A 81 15.60 3.80 -13.87
N GLU A 82 15.82 3.20 -15.04
CA GLU A 82 16.09 1.75 -15.15
C GLU A 82 17.42 1.35 -14.49
N GLU A 83 18.44 2.22 -14.58
CA GLU A 83 19.73 2.01 -13.92
C GLU A 83 19.58 2.07 -12.39
N GLU A 84 18.85 3.07 -11.87
CA GLU A 84 18.54 3.19 -10.44
C GLU A 84 17.80 1.96 -9.93
N GLU A 85 16.81 1.48 -10.67
CA GLU A 85 16.04 0.29 -10.32
C GLU A 85 16.93 -0.96 -10.27
N THR A 86 17.80 -1.14 -11.26
CA THR A 86 18.70 -2.30 -11.33
C THR A 86 19.65 -2.31 -10.12
N ILE A 87 20.22 -1.15 -9.77
CA ILE A 87 21.07 -1.01 -8.59
C ILE A 87 20.27 -1.25 -7.32
N LEU A 88 19.08 -0.67 -7.20
CA LEU A 88 18.20 -0.80 -6.03
C LEU A 88 17.81 -2.27 -5.80
N ILE A 89 17.36 -2.99 -6.83
CA ILE A 89 17.00 -4.40 -6.71
C ILE A 89 18.19 -5.27 -6.33
N LYS A 90 19.37 -5.03 -6.94
CA LYS A 90 20.60 -5.75 -6.55
C LYS A 90 20.91 -5.57 -5.07
N ASN A 91 20.76 -4.36 -4.54
CA ASN A 91 20.99 -4.09 -3.12
C ASN A 91 19.91 -4.71 -2.23
N LEU A 92 18.63 -4.63 -2.61
CA LEU A 92 17.55 -5.27 -1.84
C LEU A 92 17.72 -6.79 -1.79
N ASP A 93 18.11 -7.42 -2.91
CA ASP A 93 18.33 -8.88 -2.96
C ASP A 93 19.59 -9.33 -2.20
N SER A 94 20.49 -8.41 -1.85
CA SER A 94 21.60 -8.69 -0.94
C SER A 94 21.19 -8.76 0.53
N ILE A 95 20.01 -8.22 0.87
CA ILE A 95 19.44 -8.28 2.21
C ILE A 95 18.50 -9.50 2.29
N PRO A 96 18.55 -10.32 3.36
CA PRO A 96 17.66 -11.46 3.52
C PRO A 96 16.18 -11.08 3.44
N TRP A 97 15.41 -11.88 2.72
CA TRP A 97 13.95 -11.76 2.60
C TRP A 97 13.25 -12.66 3.62
N ASP A 98 12.38 -12.09 4.45
CA ASP A 98 11.55 -12.86 5.39
C ASP A 98 10.28 -13.36 4.71
N VAL A 99 9.82 -14.56 5.07
CA VAL A 99 8.51 -15.07 4.62
C VAL A 99 7.39 -14.18 5.18
N SER A 100 6.42 -13.85 4.33
CA SER A 100 5.27 -13.01 4.67
C SER A 100 3.93 -13.70 4.34
N GLN A 101 2.84 -13.01 4.64
CA GLN A 101 1.48 -13.49 4.39
C GLN A 101 1.15 -13.46 2.88
N SER A 102 0.18 -14.29 2.49
CA SER A 102 -0.37 -14.36 1.13
C SER A 102 0.71 -14.55 0.06
N GLY A 103 1.67 -15.46 0.30
CA GLY A 103 2.69 -15.90 -0.67
C GLY A 103 3.88 -14.94 -0.81
N ARG A 104 3.83 -13.78 -0.15
CA ARG A 104 4.84 -12.73 -0.29
C ARG A 104 6.10 -13.02 0.52
N ARG A 105 7.16 -12.30 0.20
CA ARG A 105 8.30 -12.07 1.11
C ARG A 105 8.42 -10.59 1.44
N LYS A 106 9.13 -10.26 2.51
CA LYS A 106 9.27 -8.87 2.97
C LYS A 106 10.62 -8.55 3.59
N GLN A 107 10.94 -7.26 3.61
CA GLN A 107 11.99 -6.66 4.43
C GLN A 107 11.37 -5.44 5.11
N ASN A 108 11.39 -5.40 6.44
CA ASN A 108 10.77 -4.31 7.20
C ASN A 108 11.85 -3.52 7.94
N PHE A 109 11.88 -2.22 7.68
CA PHE A 109 12.73 -1.26 8.37
C PHE A 109 11.85 -0.19 9.00
N GLY A 110 11.94 -0.04 10.31
CA GLY A 110 11.07 0.86 11.06
C GLY A 110 10.80 0.31 12.46
N PRO A 111 9.99 1.03 13.24
CA PRO A 111 9.68 0.63 14.60
C PRO A 111 8.85 -0.66 14.65
N LYS A 112 8.91 -1.36 15.80
CA LYS A 112 8.08 -2.54 16.06
C LYS A 112 6.70 -2.10 16.54
N CYS A 113 5.67 -2.45 15.76
CA CYS A 113 4.28 -2.16 16.08
C CYS A 113 3.55 -3.39 16.63
N ASN A 114 2.86 -3.24 17.75
CA ASN A 114 1.83 -4.15 18.22
C ASN A 114 0.46 -3.53 17.93
N PHE A 115 -0.07 -3.81 16.74
CA PHE A 115 -1.34 -3.24 16.27
C PHE A 115 -2.52 -3.52 17.22
N LYS A 116 -2.63 -4.76 17.72
CA LYS A 116 -3.71 -5.13 18.67
C LYS A 116 -3.68 -4.31 19.96
N LYS A 117 -2.50 -4.01 20.48
CA LYS A 117 -2.32 -3.24 21.72
C LYS A 117 -2.10 -1.74 21.47
N ARG A 118 -2.01 -1.29 20.21
CA ARG A 118 -1.62 0.07 19.80
C ARG A 118 -0.37 0.54 20.52
N ARG A 119 0.68 -0.27 20.46
CA ARG A 119 1.98 0.04 21.08
C ARG A 119 3.05 0.04 20.01
N ILE A 120 3.95 0.99 20.13
CA ILE A 120 5.11 1.10 19.28
C ILE A 120 6.36 1.08 20.15
N SER A 121 7.43 0.46 19.65
CA SER A 121 8.76 0.56 20.25
C SER A 121 9.81 0.61 19.15
N ILE A 122 10.95 1.24 19.44
CA ILE A 122 12.07 1.34 18.49
C ILE A 122 12.60 -0.05 18.09
N GLY A 123 12.55 -1.02 19.00
CA GLY A 123 13.03 -2.37 18.75
C GLY A 123 14.50 -2.39 18.32
N ASN A 124 14.77 -2.98 17.16
CA ASN A 124 16.11 -3.06 16.59
C ASN A 124 16.31 -2.06 15.43
N PHE A 125 15.41 -1.08 15.30
CA PHE A 125 15.47 -0.12 14.21
C PHE A 125 16.67 0.82 14.38
N ASN A 126 17.58 0.79 13.41
CA ASN A 126 18.84 1.51 13.42
C ASN A 126 19.03 2.41 12.18
N GLY A 127 17.98 2.60 11.38
CA GLY A 127 18.01 3.34 10.13
C GLY A 127 17.55 2.50 8.95
N PHE A 128 17.49 3.14 7.78
CA PHE A 128 17.12 2.50 6.51
C PHE A 128 18.37 2.05 5.73
N PRO A 129 18.25 1.10 4.78
CA PRO A 129 19.36 0.77 3.90
C PRO A 129 19.79 2.00 3.09
N LEU A 130 21.10 2.28 3.02
CA LEU A 130 21.65 3.43 2.29
C LEU A 130 21.24 3.43 0.82
N SER A 131 21.09 2.24 0.22
CA SER A 131 20.63 2.07 -1.16
C SER A 131 19.23 2.62 -1.44
N THR A 132 18.40 2.86 -0.42
CA THR A 132 17.05 3.43 -0.60
C THR A 132 16.97 4.91 -0.27
N LYS A 133 18.06 5.53 0.21
CA LYS A 133 18.07 6.95 0.61
C LYS A 133 17.65 7.88 -0.53
N PHE A 134 18.17 7.65 -1.73
CA PHE A 134 17.89 8.51 -2.89
C PHE A 134 16.39 8.56 -3.24
N VAL A 135 15.66 7.47 -2.98
CA VAL A 135 14.20 7.41 -3.19
C VAL A 135 13.50 8.36 -2.21
N GLN A 136 13.89 8.31 -0.94
CA GLN A 136 13.31 9.15 0.11
C GLN A 136 13.67 10.64 -0.10
N ASP A 137 14.92 10.92 -0.47
CA ASP A 137 15.37 12.29 -0.79
C ASP A 137 14.55 12.89 -1.94
N ARG A 138 14.14 12.07 -2.93
CA ARG A 138 13.35 12.50 -4.07
C ARG A 138 11.89 12.84 -3.73
N PHE A 139 11.38 12.45 -2.55
CA PHE A 139 10.02 12.82 -2.13
C PHE A 139 9.83 14.34 -2.05
N GLU A 140 10.88 15.11 -1.76
CA GLU A 140 10.84 16.58 -1.74
C GLU A 140 10.47 17.19 -3.11
N GLN A 141 10.64 16.45 -4.20
CA GLN A 141 10.27 16.89 -5.55
C GLN A 141 8.79 16.71 -5.84
N ILE A 142 8.06 15.99 -4.99
CA ILE A 142 6.65 15.67 -5.16
C ILE A 142 5.82 16.60 -4.24
N PRO A 143 5.07 17.58 -4.79
CA PRO A 143 4.42 18.61 -3.96
C PRO A 143 3.50 18.06 -2.86
N ILE A 144 2.78 16.96 -3.10
CA ILE A 144 1.89 16.36 -2.08
C ILE A 144 2.67 15.72 -0.92
N LEU A 145 3.95 15.41 -1.12
CA LEU A 145 4.86 14.86 -0.11
C LEU A 145 5.68 15.95 0.61
N GLU A 146 5.27 17.21 0.52
CA GLU A 146 5.90 18.29 1.28
C GLU A 146 5.95 17.95 2.79
N ASN A 147 7.11 18.07 3.41
CA ASN A 147 7.35 17.72 4.82
C ASN A 147 7.05 16.24 5.17
N TYR A 148 6.95 15.35 4.17
CA TYR A 148 6.84 13.92 4.40
C TYR A 148 8.11 13.39 5.07
N PHE A 149 7.94 12.62 6.15
CA PHE A 149 9.07 12.04 6.86
C PHE A 149 8.86 10.54 7.09
N THR A 150 9.66 9.73 6.41
CA THR A 150 9.60 8.26 6.50
C THR A 150 9.95 7.79 7.91
N ILE A 151 9.09 6.98 8.50
CA ILE A 151 9.36 6.27 9.76
C ILE A 151 9.25 4.74 9.62
N GLU A 152 8.66 4.26 8.54
CA GLU A 152 8.68 2.85 8.14
C GLU A 152 8.93 2.75 6.63
N GLN A 153 9.77 1.80 6.25
CA GLN A 153 10.00 1.32 4.90
C GLN A 153 9.79 -0.21 4.89
N CYS A 154 8.84 -0.68 4.08
CA CYS A 154 8.53 -2.10 3.93
C CYS A 154 8.72 -2.49 2.46
N SER A 155 9.79 -3.23 2.15
CA SER A 155 9.96 -3.85 0.84
C SER A 155 9.15 -5.14 0.81
N LEU A 156 8.36 -5.34 -0.24
CA LEU A 156 7.51 -6.52 -0.42
C LEU A 156 7.82 -7.15 -1.77
N GLU A 157 8.07 -8.46 -1.78
CA GLU A 157 8.24 -9.22 -3.00
C GLU A 157 7.03 -10.12 -3.25
N TYR A 158 6.54 -10.07 -4.49
CA TYR A 158 5.43 -10.83 -5.02
C TYR A 158 5.94 -11.75 -6.13
N ARG A 159 5.46 -12.99 -6.12
CA ARG A 159 5.79 -14.01 -7.13
C ARG A 159 4.55 -14.76 -7.58
N PRO A 160 4.27 -14.88 -8.90
CA PRO A 160 3.11 -15.60 -9.40
C PRO A 160 3.08 -17.05 -8.90
N GLU A 161 4.23 -17.72 -8.84
CA GLU A 161 4.36 -19.15 -8.50
C GLU A 161 3.96 -19.45 -7.04
N SER A 162 3.94 -18.43 -6.18
CA SER A 162 3.53 -18.55 -4.78
C SER A 162 2.05 -18.23 -4.56
N GLY A 163 1.34 -17.77 -5.59
CA GLY A 163 0.01 -17.20 -5.46
C GLY A 163 0.03 -15.89 -4.67
N SER A 164 1.10 -15.10 -4.86
CA SER A 164 1.28 -13.83 -4.16
C SER A 164 0.14 -12.87 -4.45
N SER A 165 -0.42 -12.28 -3.40
CA SER A 165 -1.43 -11.23 -3.45
C SER A 165 -1.31 -10.36 -2.21
N ILE A 166 -2.17 -9.37 -2.01
CA ILE A 166 -2.42 -8.80 -0.67
C ILE A 166 -3.91 -8.63 -0.49
N ASP A 167 -4.45 -9.14 0.62
CA ASP A 167 -5.87 -9.06 0.96
C ASP A 167 -6.31 -7.60 1.19
N PRO A 168 -7.60 -7.26 0.99
CA PRO A 168 -8.14 -5.93 1.22
C PRO A 168 -7.91 -5.46 2.65
N HIS A 169 -7.37 -4.25 2.79
CA HIS A 169 -7.10 -3.64 4.08
C HIS A 169 -6.94 -2.12 3.98
N VAL A 170 -6.96 -1.48 5.14
CA VAL A 170 -6.54 -0.09 5.33
C VAL A 170 -5.32 -0.10 6.25
N ASP A 171 -4.28 0.67 5.94
CA ASP A 171 -3.11 0.83 6.82
C ASP A 171 -3.56 1.44 8.16
N ASP A 172 -3.17 0.86 9.30
CA ASP A 172 -3.60 1.24 10.65
C ASP A 172 -3.55 2.76 10.92
N CYS A 173 -4.71 3.37 11.12
CA CYS A 173 -4.86 4.83 11.18
C CYS A 173 -4.40 5.45 12.51
N TRP A 174 -4.08 4.65 13.52
CA TRP A 174 -3.53 5.18 14.78
C TRP A 174 -2.07 5.62 14.65
N ILE A 175 -1.34 5.09 13.66
CA ILE A 175 0.13 5.23 13.58
C ILE A 175 0.64 5.67 12.22
N TRP A 176 0.04 5.18 11.13
CA TRP A 176 0.45 5.53 9.78
C TRP A 176 -0.36 6.72 9.30
N GLY A 177 0.33 7.81 9.01
CA GLY A 177 -0.25 9.10 8.68
C GLY A 177 -0.99 9.15 7.34
N GLU A 178 -1.19 10.37 6.88
CA GLU A 178 -2.04 10.73 5.75
C GLU A 178 -1.58 10.12 4.44
N ARG A 179 -0.28 10.16 4.17
CA ARG A 179 0.28 9.79 2.87
C ARG A 179 0.91 8.41 2.95
N ILE A 180 0.40 7.48 2.15
CA ILE A 180 1.00 6.15 1.98
C ILE A 180 1.64 6.12 0.61
N VAL A 181 2.96 5.95 0.59
CA VAL A 181 3.78 6.05 -0.61
C VAL A 181 4.26 4.66 -0.98
N THR A 182 4.14 4.29 -2.25
CA THR A 182 4.59 2.99 -2.77
C THR A 182 5.38 3.16 -4.06
N LEU A 183 6.66 2.78 -4.04
CA LEU A 183 7.48 2.65 -5.24
C LEU A 183 7.32 1.25 -5.83
N SER A 184 6.98 1.14 -7.12
CA SER A 184 6.85 -0.14 -7.83
C SER A 184 8.11 -0.47 -8.64
N LEU A 185 8.55 -1.73 -8.59
CA LEU A 185 9.80 -2.21 -9.19
C LEU A 185 9.60 -3.55 -9.90
N LEU A 186 10.46 -3.84 -10.86
CA LEU A 186 10.57 -5.04 -11.72
C LEU A 186 9.41 -5.32 -12.67
N SER A 187 8.16 -5.15 -12.25
CA SER A 187 7.00 -5.45 -13.07
C SER A 187 5.80 -4.58 -12.69
N ASP A 188 4.97 -4.29 -13.68
CA ASP A 188 3.69 -3.59 -13.52
C ASP A 188 2.74 -4.41 -12.65
N THR A 189 1.84 -3.74 -11.93
CA THR A 189 0.69 -4.41 -11.30
C THR A 189 -0.48 -3.45 -11.16
N VAL A 190 -1.57 -3.91 -10.57
CA VAL A 190 -2.74 -3.08 -10.31
C VAL A 190 -3.11 -3.09 -8.83
N LEU A 191 -3.25 -1.91 -8.25
CA LEU A 191 -3.87 -1.74 -6.96
C LEU A 191 -5.39 -1.68 -7.16
N THR A 192 -6.12 -2.55 -6.48
CA THR A 192 -7.59 -2.52 -6.47
C THR A 192 -8.05 -1.86 -5.20
N LEU A 193 -8.92 -0.85 -5.34
CA LEU A 193 -9.61 -0.24 -4.22
C LEU A 193 -11.07 -0.69 -4.22
N THR A 194 -11.58 -1.05 -3.05
CA THR A 194 -13.02 -1.26 -2.79
C THR A 194 -13.45 -0.39 -1.60
N PRO A 195 -14.68 0.14 -1.57
CA PRO A 195 -15.17 0.91 -0.44
C PRO A 195 -14.95 0.17 0.88
N HIS A 196 -14.39 0.87 1.86
CA HIS A 196 -14.16 0.29 3.17
C HIS A 196 -15.51 0.13 3.89
N HIS A 197 -16.01 -1.09 3.93
CA HIS A 197 -17.22 -1.44 4.67
C HIS A 197 -16.94 -1.50 6.17
N ILE A 198 -17.01 -0.35 6.84
CA ILE A 198 -16.78 -0.19 8.28
C ILE A 198 -17.87 -0.92 9.06
N LYS A 199 -17.54 -2.09 9.61
CA LYS A 199 -18.46 -2.92 10.42
C LYS A 199 -18.50 -2.48 11.88
N TYR A 200 -17.41 -1.89 12.37
CA TYR A 200 -17.26 -1.49 13.77
C TYR A 200 -16.34 -0.26 13.88
N ARG A 201 -16.57 0.56 14.92
CA ARG A 201 -15.98 1.90 15.08
C ARG A 201 -14.44 1.92 15.12
N ASN A 202 -13.80 0.82 15.55
CA ASN A 202 -12.34 0.72 15.66
C ASN A 202 -11.70 -0.13 14.54
N GLN A 203 -12.42 -0.45 13.46
CA GLN A 203 -11.85 -1.17 12.32
C GLN A 203 -10.72 -0.35 11.71
N TYR A 204 -9.51 -0.91 11.66
CA TYR A 204 -8.27 -0.22 11.26
C TYR A 204 -8.02 1.12 11.97
N ASN A 205 -8.58 1.29 13.17
CA ASN A 205 -8.44 2.49 13.99
C ASN A 205 -8.89 3.78 13.32
N ILE A 206 -9.94 3.73 12.49
CA ILE A 206 -10.53 4.92 11.83
C ILE A 206 -10.94 6.04 12.82
N ASP A 207 -11.10 5.74 14.10
CA ASP A 207 -11.34 6.71 15.17
C ASP A 207 -10.16 7.67 15.42
N TYR A 208 -8.98 7.39 14.85
CA TYR A 208 -7.78 8.22 14.92
C TYR A 208 -7.57 9.15 13.72
N ILE A 209 -8.46 9.10 12.72
CA ILE A 209 -8.35 9.96 11.55
C ILE A 209 -8.53 11.42 12.01
N PRO A 210 -7.54 12.31 11.80
CA PRO A 210 -7.66 13.71 12.16
C PRO A 210 -8.75 14.38 11.32
N ASN A 211 -9.54 15.27 11.94
CA ASN A 211 -10.70 15.95 11.35
C ASN A 211 -11.84 15.01 10.96
N ILE A 212 -12.77 14.86 11.91
CA ILE A 212 -13.97 14.00 11.93
C ILE A 212 -14.96 14.23 10.76
N ASP A 213 -14.72 15.19 9.85
CA ASP A 213 -15.52 15.32 8.62
C ASP A 213 -15.34 14.11 7.67
N CYS A 214 -14.37 13.23 7.94
CA CYS A 214 -14.18 11.92 7.32
C CYS A 214 -14.86 10.75 8.08
N LEU A 215 -15.78 11.02 9.02
CA LEU A 215 -16.64 9.99 9.64
C LEU A 215 -17.30 9.11 8.56
N PRO A 216 -17.60 7.82 8.87
CA PRO A 216 -18.01 6.83 7.89
C PRO A 216 -19.10 7.43 7.02
N ILE A 217 -18.79 7.62 5.74
CA ILE A 217 -19.79 8.10 4.83
C ILE A 217 -20.93 7.09 4.94
N PRO A 218 -22.17 7.52 5.27
CA PRO A 218 -23.27 6.59 5.44
C PRO A 218 -23.31 5.71 4.21
N VAL A 219 -23.44 4.39 4.41
CA VAL A 219 -23.35 3.32 3.40
C VAL A 219 -24.16 3.62 2.13
N ASN A 220 -25.11 4.57 2.19
CA ASN A 220 -26.00 4.98 1.11
C ASN A 220 -25.77 6.38 0.51
N LYS A 221 -24.78 7.18 0.97
CA LYS A 221 -24.42 8.47 0.32
C LYS A 221 -22.96 8.54 -0.12
N ALA A 222 -22.18 7.50 0.19
CA ALA A 222 -20.77 7.34 -0.12
C ALA A 222 -20.46 6.79 -1.49
N ASN A 223 -21.49 6.32 -2.20
CA ASN A 223 -21.29 5.72 -3.49
C ASN A 223 -20.88 6.84 -4.44
N TYR A 224 -19.57 7.06 -4.47
CA TYR A 224 -18.89 7.11 -5.75
C TYR A 224 -19.59 6.07 -6.63
N PRO A 225 -20.04 6.42 -7.84
CA PRO A 225 -20.84 5.53 -8.70
C PRO A 225 -20.07 4.28 -9.18
N VAL A 226 -18.98 3.93 -8.49
CA VAL A 226 -18.03 2.88 -8.76
C VAL A 226 -17.73 2.17 -7.44
N ASP A 227 -17.92 0.85 -7.41
CA ASP A 227 -17.65 -0.03 -6.27
C ASP A 227 -16.23 -0.60 -6.29
N VAL A 228 -15.54 -0.54 -7.44
CA VAL A 228 -14.18 -1.05 -7.61
C VAL A 228 -13.35 -0.10 -8.45
N VAL A 229 -12.25 0.40 -7.90
CA VAL A 229 -11.30 1.24 -8.61
C VAL A 229 -10.02 0.46 -8.90
N ARG A 230 -9.54 0.52 -10.13
CA ARG A 230 -8.35 -0.18 -10.63
C ARG A 230 -7.27 0.84 -10.95
N ILE A 231 -6.17 0.83 -10.21
CA ILE A 231 -5.06 1.78 -10.36
C ILE A 231 -3.83 1.02 -10.85
N LEU A 232 -3.45 1.23 -12.11
CA LEU A 232 -2.20 0.69 -12.60
C LEU A 232 -1.04 1.33 -11.83
N MET A 233 -0.12 0.49 -11.38
CA MET A 233 1.17 0.87 -10.81
C MET A 233 2.26 0.37 -11.75
N PRO A 234 2.66 1.16 -12.75
CA PRO A 234 3.75 0.79 -13.64
C PRO A 234 5.05 0.55 -12.89
N ARG A 235 5.92 -0.30 -13.43
CA ARG A 235 7.31 -0.42 -13.01
C ARG A 235 7.97 0.97 -12.98
N ARG A 236 8.84 1.22 -11.99
CA ARG A 236 9.51 2.50 -11.71
C ARG A 236 8.59 3.68 -11.35
N SER A 237 7.29 3.45 -11.12
CA SER A 237 6.37 4.51 -10.70
C SER A 237 6.26 4.65 -9.18
N LEU A 238 5.90 5.85 -8.74
CA LEU A 238 5.53 6.15 -7.35
C LEU A 238 4.03 6.36 -7.24
N LEU A 239 3.35 5.55 -6.43
CA LEU A 239 1.96 5.78 -6.03
C LEU A 239 1.94 6.51 -4.68
N VAL A 240 1.10 7.54 -4.57
CA VAL A 240 0.73 8.16 -3.28
C VAL A 240 -0.78 8.07 -3.10
N LEU A 241 -1.21 7.38 -2.03
CA LEU A 241 -2.60 7.44 -1.56
C LEU A 241 -2.70 8.40 -0.38
N TYR A 242 -3.68 9.29 -0.43
CA TYR A 242 -4.01 10.26 0.62
C TYR A 242 -5.52 10.52 0.63
N ASN A 243 -6.03 11.22 1.65
CA ASN A 243 -7.44 11.56 1.79
C ASN A 243 -8.37 10.32 1.72
N LYS A 244 -9.46 10.37 0.93
CA LYS A 244 -10.46 9.28 0.91
C LYS A 244 -9.84 7.93 0.52
N PRO A 245 -9.04 7.79 -0.57
CA PRO A 245 -8.34 6.54 -0.88
C PRO A 245 -7.47 5.96 0.25
N ARG A 246 -6.89 6.80 1.10
CA ARG A 246 -6.07 6.36 2.24
C ARG A 246 -6.90 5.68 3.34
N TYR A 247 -8.11 6.19 3.62
CA TYR A 247 -8.87 5.83 4.83
C TYR A 247 -10.20 5.11 4.57
N LEU A 248 -10.86 5.47 3.47
CA LEU A 248 -12.23 5.04 3.15
C LEU A 248 -12.29 3.96 2.07
N TRP A 249 -11.13 3.51 1.60
CA TRP A 249 -11.01 2.43 0.63
C TRP A 249 -10.06 1.38 1.17
N GLU A 250 -10.50 0.13 1.14
CA GLU A 250 -9.61 -1.00 1.33
C GLU A 250 -8.83 -1.21 0.03
N HIS A 251 -7.51 -1.34 0.14
CA HIS A 251 -6.64 -1.59 -0.99
C HIS A 251 -6.13 -3.03 -0.99
N CYS A 252 -6.04 -3.63 -2.17
CA CYS A 252 -5.59 -4.99 -2.36
C CYS A 252 -4.83 -5.14 -3.70
N ILE A 253 -4.06 -6.21 -3.84
CA ILE A 253 -3.48 -6.62 -5.13
C ILE A 253 -3.99 -8.03 -5.40
N LEU A 254 -4.67 -8.21 -6.52
CA LEU A 254 -5.23 -9.49 -6.92
C LEU A 254 -4.12 -10.39 -7.44
N ARG A 255 -4.29 -11.71 -7.31
CA ARG A 255 -3.34 -12.67 -7.89
C ARG A 255 -3.21 -12.53 -9.40
N GLU A 256 -4.34 -12.25 -10.07
CA GLU A 256 -4.35 -12.02 -11.52
C GLU A 256 -3.58 -10.76 -11.95
N ASP A 257 -3.16 -9.90 -11.02
CA ASP A 257 -2.35 -8.71 -11.31
C ASP A 257 -0.86 -8.91 -11.01
N ILE A 258 -0.46 -10.12 -10.58
CA ILE A 258 0.94 -10.50 -10.38
C ILE A 258 1.32 -11.48 -11.49
N GLN A 259 1.81 -10.95 -12.60
CA GLN A 259 2.18 -11.73 -13.80
C GLN A 259 3.64 -12.19 -13.77
N GLU A 260 4.50 -11.42 -13.11
CA GLU A 260 5.94 -11.70 -12.98
C GLU A 260 6.41 -11.39 -11.56
N ARG A 261 7.69 -11.60 -11.29
CA ARG A 261 8.31 -11.14 -10.05
C ARG A 261 8.16 -9.62 -9.95
N ARG A 262 7.44 -9.17 -8.92
CA ARG A 262 7.29 -7.75 -8.60
C ARG A 262 7.87 -7.46 -7.23
N VAL A 263 8.55 -6.33 -7.11
CA VAL A 263 8.92 -5.76 -5.81
C VAL A 263 8.25 -4.40 -5.66
N CYS A 264 7.84 -4.05 -4.45
CA CYS A 264 7.52 -2.66 -4.13
C CYS A 264 8.13 -2.26 -2.80
N ILE A 265 8.35 -0.96 -2.62
CA ILE A 265 8.78 -0.38 -1.34
C ILE A 265 7.67 0.56 -0.87
N ALA A 266 7.06 0.25 0.26
CA ALA A 266 5.99 1.03 0.85
C ALA A 266 6.52 1.84 2.05
N TYR A 267 6.33 3.15 2.01
CA TYR A 267 6.78 4.11 3.01
C TYR A 267 5.61 4.66 3.80
N ARG A 268 5.80 4.86 5.11
CA ARG A 268 4.82 5.51 6.00
C ARG A 268 5.46 6.62 6.81
N GLU A 269 4.66 7.63 7.10
CA GLU A 269 4.93 8.71 8.04
C GLU A 269 4.11 8.52 9.33
N PHE A 270 4.43 9.28 10.37
CA PHE A 270 3.68 9.26 11.63
C PHE A 270 2.35 10.02 11.53
N THR A 271 1.39 9.58 12.34
CA THR A 271 0.21 10.36 12.70
C THR A 271 0.55 11.49 13.69
N PRO A 272 -0.27 12.56 13.79
CA PRO A 272 -0.03 13.69 14.69
C PRO A 272 0.29 13.35 16.16
N PRO A 273 -0.33 12.32 16.80
CA PRO A 273 0.00 11.95 18.18
C PRO A 273 1.49 11.64 18.44
N TYR A 274 2.25 11.21 17.42
CA TYR A 274 3.68 10.89 17.55
C TYR A 274 4.60 12.05 17.15
N LEU A 275 4.04 13.16 16.65
CA LEU A 275 4.78 14.36 16.26
C LEU A 275 4.87 15.37 17.40
N LYS A 276 5.55 16.50 17.16
CA LYS A 276 5.69 17.58 18.13
C LYS A 276 4.30 18.00 18.64
N GLU A 277 4.18 18.21 19.94
CA GLU A 277 2.91 18.54 20.64
C GLU A 277 1.90 17.38 20.74
N GLY A 278 2.20 16.21 20.17
CA GLY A 278 1.40 14.99 20.32
C GLY A 278 1.61 14.26 21.65
N GLU A 279 0.60 13.50 22.09
CA GLU A 279 0.61 12.73 23.35
C GLU A 279 1.71 11.66 23.43
N HIS A 280 2.23 11.22 22.30
CA HIS A 280 3.27 10.19 22.17
C HIS A 280 4.58 10.74 21.62
N TYR A 281 4.78 12.06 21.67
CA TYR A 281 5.94 12.76 21.12
C TYR A 281 7.29 12.18 21.57
N ILE A 282 7.45 11.82 22.85
CA ILE A 282 8.72 11.29 23.37
C ILE A 282 9.12 10.01 22.63
N THR A 283 8.18 9.05 22.52
CA THR A 283 8.40 7.80 21.79
C THR A 283 8.61 8.05 20.29
N GLY A 284 7.86 8.99 19.70
CA GLY A 284 8.03 9.39 18.31
C GLY A 284 9.40 9.99 18.03
N CYS A 285 9.92 10.82 18.94
CA CYS A 285 11.21 11.50 18.81
C CYS A 285 12.37 10.51 18.63
N ASP A 286 12.46 9.47 19.47
CA ASP A 286 13.53 8.45 19.35
C ASP A 286 13.52 7.76 17.99
N ILE A 287 12.33 7.46 17.47
CA ILE A 287 12.14 6.79 16.19
C ILE A 287 12.47 7.75 15.04
N LEU A 288 12.02 9.00 15.12
CA LEU A 288 12.36 10.05 14.15
C LEU A 288 13.88 10.27 14.08
N GLN A 289 14.59 10.23 15.21
CA GLN A 289 16.06 10.34 15.19
C GLN A 289 16.71 9.14 14.52
N LYS A 290 16.24 7.91 14.77
CA LYS A 290 16.76 6.73 14.07
C LYS A 290 16.43 6.69 12.59
N ALA A 291 15.26 7.19 12.20
CA ALA A 291 14.83 7.28 10.81
C ALA A 291 15.67 8.25 9.96
N LYS A 292 16.47 9.14 10.59
CA LYS A 292 17.47 9.96 9.87
C LYS A 292 18.73 9.17 9.51
N CYS A 293 18.94 7.99 10.09
CA CYS A 293 20.12 7.18 9.86
C CYS A 293 19.95 6.27 8.63
N PHE A 294 21.05 6.07 7.92
CA PHE A 294 21.17 5.13 6.81
C PHE A 294 22.44 4.30 6.99
N TRP A 295 22.41 3.02 6.64
CA TRP A 295 23.53 2.08 6.81
C TRP A 295 23.85 1.29 5.54
#